data_AF-A0A243RMU1-F1
#
_entry.id   AF-A0A243RMU1-F1
#
_cell.length_a   1.000
_cell.length_b   1.000
_cell.length_c   1.000
_cell.angle_alpha   90.00
_cell.angle_beta   90.00
_cell.angle_gamma   90.00
#
_symmetry.space_group_name_H-M   'P 1'
#
loop_
_entity.id
_entity.type
_entity.pdbx_description
1 polymer ?
#
loop_
_entity_poly.entity_id
_entity_poly.type
_entity_poly.pdbx_seq_one_letter_code
_entity_poly.pdbx_strand_id
1 'polypeptide(L)' 'TPPAPGALPPGCAFAPRCPLAADSCHTAEPEPRQIPGRLVACHRWEELPHPATELFLKERQPA' A
#
# COMPACT_ATOMS: atom_id res chain seq x y z
N THR A 1 -13.86 5.17 11.51
CA THR A 1 -13.06 6.18 12.21
C THR A 1 -11.60 5.90 11.93
N PRO A 2 -10.76 6.88 11.54
CA PRO A 2 -9.33 6.66 11.36
C PRO A 2 -8.67 6.19 12.68
N PRO A 3 -7.57 5.42 12.62
CA PRO A 3 -6.86 4.97 13.81
C PRO A 3 -6.37 6.17 14.65
N ALA A 4 -6.20 5.96 15.96
CA ALA A 4 -5.65 6.98 16.84
C ALA A 4 -4.22 7.37 16.38
N PRO A 5 -3.84 8.65 16.42
CA PRO A 5 -2.49 9.08 16.09
C PRO A 5 -1.46 8.32 16.95
N GLY A 6 -0.55 7.58 16.32
CA GLY A 6 0.51 6.82 17.00
C GLY A 6 0.22 5.33 17.22
N ALA A 7 -1.00 4.84 16.97
CA ALA A 7 -1.31 3.41 17.00
C ALA A 7 -1.22 2.80 15.59
N LEU A 8 -0.03 2.84 14.99
CA LEU A 8 0.20 2.20 13.70
C LEU A 8 0.20 0.68 13.86
N PRO A 9 -0.50 -0.07 12.99
CA PRO A 9 -0.34 -1.52 12.95
C PRO A 9 1.11 -1.88 12.61
N PRO A 10 1.61 -3.04 13.06
CA PRO A 10 2.92 -3.51 12.63
C PRO A 10 2.99 -3.60 11.10
N GLY A 11 4.17 -3.29 10.56
CA GLY A 11 4.42 -3.30 9.12
C GLY A 11 4.00 -2.02 8.39
N CYS A 12 3.49 -2.18 7.17
CA CYS A 12 3.08 -1.06 6.33
C CYS A 12 1.82 -0.39 6.86
N ALA A 13 1.90 0.92 7.12
CA ALA A 13 0.79 1.76 7.58
C ALA A 13 -0.46 1.73 6.66
N PHE A 14 -0.30 1.34 5.39
CA PHE A 14 -1.38 1.29 4.41
C PHE A 14 -2.01 -0.10 4.27
N ALA A 15 -1.41 -1.15 4.84
CA ALA A 15 -1.87 -2.54 4.70
C ALA A 15 -3.37 -2.74 5.00
N PRO A 16 -3.98 -2.11 6.04
CA PRO A 16 -5.40 -2.30 6.35
C PRO A 16 -6.38 -1.84 5.26
N ARG A 17 -5.92 -1.08 4.27
CA ARG A 17 -6.75 -0.49 3.21
C ARG A 17 -6.14 -0.60 1.81
N CYS A 18 -5.09 -1.40 1.65
CA CYS A 18 -4.36 -1.52 0.40
C CYS A 18 -4.87 -2.74 -0.40
N PRO A 19 -5.40 -2.56 -1.63
CA PRO A 19 -5.81 -3.68 -2.50
C PRO A 19 -4.72 -4.71 -2.79
N LEU A 20 -3.46 -4.28 -2.73
CA LEU A 20 -2.29 -5.11 -3.01
C LEU A 20 -1.63 -5.66 -1.74
N ALA A 21 -2.24 -5.49 -0.56
CA ALA A 21 -1.67 -5.99 0.68
C ALA A 21 -1.36 -7.50 0.59
N ALA A 22 -0.17 -7.87 1.05
CA ALA A 22 0.30 -9.25 1.18
C ALA A 22 0.86 -9.44 2.59
N ASP A 23 1.20 -10.66 2.98
CA ASP A 23 1.68 -10.97 4.34
C ASP A 23 2.90 -10.12 4.77
N SER A 24 3.80 -9.80 3.84
CA SER A 24 4.94 -8.91 4.09
C SER A 24 4.52 -7.50 4.50
N CYS A 25 3.38 -7.01 4.01
CA CYS A 25 2.83 -5.71 4.37
C CYS A 25 2.33 -5.65 5.82
N HIS A 26 1.98 -6.78 6.44
CA HIS A 26 1.51 -6.83 7.83
C HIS A 26 2.62 -7.14 8.83
N THR A 27 3.80 -7.53 8.35
CA THR A 27 4.91 -8.00 9.20
C THR A 27 6.14 -7.11 9.14
N ALA A 28 6.36 -6.38 8.04
CA ALA A 28 7.54 -5.53 7.85
C ALA A 28 7.20 -4.16 7.27
N GLU A 29 7.88 -3.13 7.76
CA GLU A 29 7.82 -1.80 7.16
C GLU A 29 8.63 -1.81 5.86
N PRO A 30 8.10 -1.27 4.74
CA PRO A 30 8.84 -1.24 3.48
C PRO A 30 9.99 -0.24 3.54
N GLU A 31 11.18 -0.69 3.17
CA GLU A 31 12.34 0.20 3.02
C GLU A 31 12.11 1.21 1.89
N PRO A 32 12.45 2.50 2.09
CA PRO A 32 12.40 3.50 1.03
C PRO A 32 13.36 3.16 -0.11
N ARG A 33 12.85 3.11 -1.34
CA ARG A 33 13.62 2.90 -2.57
C ARG A 33 13.50 4.09 -3.50
N GLN A 34 14.62 4.50 -4.08
CA GLN A 34 14.64 5.54 -5.09
C GLN A 34 14.42 4.91 -6.47
N ILE A 35 13.44 5.44 -7.20
CA ILE A 35 13.14 5.05 -8.57
C ILE A 35 13.01 6.33 -9.42
N PRO A 36 12.97 6.25 -10.77
CA PRO A 36 13.01 7.45 -11.60
C PRO A 36 11.95 8.49 -11.20
N GLY A 37 12.41 9.63 -10.70
CA GLY A 37 11.60 10.78 -10.30
C GLY A 37 10.84 10.65 -8.98
N ARG A 38 11.01 9.59 -8.18
CA ARG A 38 10.24 9.40 -6.93
C ARG A 38 10.95 8.52 -5.89
N LEU A 39 10.66 8.76 -4.62
CA LEU A 39 11.02 7.88 -3.50
C LEU A 39 9.78 7.08 -3.11
N VAL A 40 9.92 5.76 -2.94
CA VAL A 40 8.80 4.86 -2.66
C VAL A 40 9.10 3.92 -1.52
N ALA A 41 8.21 3.87 -0.53
CA ALA A 41 8.21 2.87 0.54
C ALA A 41 7.00 1.94 0.35
N CYS A 42 7.10 1.01 -0.61
CA CYS A 42 6.07 0.02 -0.89
C CYS A 42 6.72 -1.31 -1.29
N HIS A 43 6.27 -2.42 -0.68
CA HIS A 43 6.79 -3.76 -0.97
C HIS A 43 6.53 -4.20 -2.41
N ARG A 44 5.44 -3.72 -3.03
CA ARG A 44 4.92 -4.16 -4.34
C ARG A 44 4.77 -3.03 -5.36
N TRP A 45 5.66 -2.04 -5.30
CA TRP A 45 5.54 -0.83 -6.13
C TRP A 45 5.58 -1.12 -7.64
N GLU A 46 6.18 -2.22 -8.06
CA GLU A 46 6.28 -2.65 -9.46
C GLU A 46 4.93 -3.13 -10.02
N GLU A 47 4.01 -3.54 -9.15
CA GLU A 47 2.70 -4.08 -9.52
C GLU A 47 1.60 -3.01 -9.48
N LEU A 48 1.96 -1.77 -9.13
CA LEU A 48 1.03 -0.64 -9.14
C LEU A 48 0.70 -0.26 -10.58
N PRO A 49 -0.59 -0.25 -10.98
CA PRO A 49 -0.98 0.36 -12.25
C PRO A 49 -0.73 1.87 -12.20
N HIS A 50 -0.58 2.49 -13.37
CA HIS A 50 -0.47 3.93 -13.51
C HIS A 50 -1.63 4.47 -14.36
N PRO A 51 -2.58 5.21 -13.77
CA PRO A 51 -2.57 5.76 -12.41
C PRO A 51 -2.96 4.74 -11.32
N ALA A 52 -2.45 4.93 -10.09
CA ALA A 52 -2.73 4.04 -8.96
C ALA A 52 -4.23 3.97 -8.58
N THR A 53 -5.03 4.93 -9.05
CA THR A 53 -6.49 4.94 -8.89
C THR A 53 -7.17 3.74 -9.54
N GLU A 54 -6.56 3.11 -10.55
CA GLU A 54 -7.11 1.93 -11.21
C GLU A 54 -7.30 0.74 -10.27
N LEU A 55 -6.53 0.66 -9.18
CA LEU A 55 -6.70 -0.37 -8.16
C LEU A 55 -8.09 -0.32 -7.53
N PHE A 56 -8.59 0.89 -7.26
CA PHE A 56 -9.87 1.10 -6.60
C PHE A 56 -11.05 1.07 -7.57
N LEU A 57 -10.79 1.19 -8.88
CA LEU A 57 -11.81 1.03 -9.91
C LEU A 57 -12.13 -0.46 -10.15
N LYS A 58 -11.13 -1.33 -10.06
CA LYS A 58 -11.31 -2.79 -10.16
C LYS A 58 -12.12 -3.35 -8.98
N GLU A 59 -11.95 -2.78 -7.78
CA GLU A 59 -12.71 -3.16 -6.58
C GLU A 59 -14.19 -2.73 -6.62
N ARG A 60 -14.57 -1.80 -7.49
CA ARG A 60 -15.97 -1.35 -7.67
C ARG A 60 -16.78 -2.22 -8.63
N GLN A 61 -16.22 -3.33 -9.10
CA GLN A 61 -16.94 -4.26 -9.99
C GLN A 61 -17.87 -5.14 -9.14
N PRO A 62 -19.21 -4.99 -9.24
CA PRO A 62 -20.12 -5.87 -8.52
C PRO A 62 -19.95 -7.30 -9.03
N ALA A 63 -20.10 -8.26 -8.12
CA ALA A 63 -20.28 -9.67 -8.45
C ALA A 63 -21.51 -9.89 -9.36
#